data_AF-A0A1H9I443-F1
#
_entry.id   AF-A0A1H9I443-F1
#
_cell.length_a   1.000
_cell.length_b   1.000
_cell.length_c   1.000
_cell.angle_alpha   90.00
_cell.angle_beta   90.00
_cell.angle_gamma   90.00
#
_symmetry.space_group_name_H-M   'P 1'
#
loop_
_entity.id
_entity.type
_entity.pdbx_description
1 polymer ?
#
loop_
_entity_poly.entity_id
_entity_poly.type
_entity_poly.pdbx_seq_one_letter_code
_entity_poly.pdbx_strand_id
1 'polypeptide(L)'
;MTRIKKKRTSPKPIFLDVPRRSEKLADPDSYESRKRRSLEQKKKHKSVYEKAREAELAAESAEAKRDTPLADKIRRLKRAEEARQAEAEDK
;
A
#
# COMPACT_ATOMS: atom_id res chain seq x y z
N MET A 1 -43.26 -19.43 -42.00
CA MET A 1 -43.43 -19.73 -40.55
C MET A 1 -42.07 -20.12 -39.95
N THR A 2 -41.22 -19.17 -39.60
CA THR A 2 -39.89 -19.47 -39.03
C THR A 2 -39.91 -19.41 -37.51
N ARG A 3 -39.52 -20.52 -36.85
CA ARG A 3 -39.50 -20.64 -35.39
C ARG A 3 -38.23 -20.01 -34.82
N ILE A 4 -38.36 -18.85 -34.18
CA ILE A 4 -37.24 -18.15 -33.52
C ILE A 4 -37.02 -18.75 -32.12
N LYS A 5 -35.79 -19.20 -31.83
CA LYS A 5 -35.40 -19.73 -30.51
C LYS A 5 -35.19 -18.57 -29.52
N LYS A 6 -35.69 -18.73 -28.29
CA LYS A 6 -35.50 -17.76 -27.19
C LYS A 6 -34.00 -17.55 -26.94
N LYS A 7 -33.54 -16.30 -27.03
CA LYS A 7 -32.17 -15.89 -26.67
C LYS A 7 -32.10 -15.65 -25.17
N ARG A 8 -31.02 -16.11 -24.52
CA ARG A 8 -30.71 -15.78 -23.12
C ARG A 8 -30.07 -14.40 -23.09
N THR A 9 -30.87 -13.36 -22.89
CA THR A 9 -30.36 -12.01 -22.64
C THR A 9 -29.96 -11.93 -21.17
N SER A 10 -28.70 -11.67 -20.86
CA SER A 10 -28.27 -11.33 -19.50
C SER A 10 -28.87 -9.97 -19.11
N PRO A 11 -29.43 -9.82 -17.90
CA PRO A 11 -29.90 -8.52 -17.44
C PRO A 11 -28.73 -7.54 -17.41
N LYS A 12 -28.96 -6.30 -17.85
CA LYS A 12 -27.96 -5.22 -17.75
C LYS A 12 -27.59 -5.04 -16.27
N PRO A 13 -26.29 -4.94 -15.91
CA PRO A 13 -25.91 -4.73 -14.53
C PRO A 13 -26.49 -3.40 -14.05
N ILE A 14 -27.23 -3.46 -12.93
CA ILE A 14 -27.71 -2.27 -12.24
C ILE A 14 -26.50 -1.73 -11.47
N PHE A 15 -25.97 -0.59 -11.89
CA PHE A 15 -24.95 0.12 -11.14
C PHE A 15 -25.63 0.80 -9.96
N LEU A 16 -25.64 0.12 -8.81
CA LEU A 16 -25.97 0.75 -7.54
C LEU A 16 -24.79 1.60 -7.10
N ASP A 17 -25.05 2.84 -6.72
CA ASP A 17 -24.04 3.78 -6.20
C ASP A 17 -23.65 3.38 -4.77
N VAL A 18 -22.89 2.30 -4.67
CA VAL A 18 -22.41 1.74 -3.40
C VAL A 18 -20.95 2.14 -3.24
N PRO A 19 -20.52 2.57 -2.03
CA PRO A 19 -19.14 2.94 -1.79
C PRO A 19 -18.17 1.85 -2.20
N ARG A 20 -17.10 2.26 -2.88
CA ARG A 20 -16.06 1.34 -3.34
C ARG A 20 -15.34 0.73 -2.14
N ARG A 21 -14.70 -0.42 -2.35
CA ARG A 21 -13.92 -1.07 -1.30
C ARG A 21 -12.79 -0.16 -0.78
N SER A 22 -12.18 0.63 -1.65
CA SER A 22 -11.15 1.63 -1.31
C SER A 22 -11.68 2.71 -0.37
N GLU A 23 -12.89 3.21 -0.61
CA GLU A 23 -13.53 4.24 0.22
C GLU A 23 -13.86 3.67 1.59
N LYS A 24 -14.43 2.46 1.64
CA LYS A 24 -14.68 1.76 2.90
C LYS A 24 -13.38 1.52 3.68
N LEU A 25 -12.27 1.21 3.00
CA LEU A 25 -10.98 0.99 3.65
C LEU A 25 -10.31 2.29 4.15
N ALA A 26 -10.67 3.44 3.57
CA ALA A 26 -10.15 4.74 4.02
C ALA A 26 -10.74 5.14 5.39
N ASP A 27 -12.00 4.81 5.63
CA ASP A 27 -12.67 5.09 6.90
C ASP A 27 -12.20 4.14 8.02
N PRO A 28 -11.67 4.65 9.14
CA PRO A 28 -11.13 3.81 10.21
C PRO A 28 -12.20 3.00 10.98
N ASP A 29 -13.44 3.47 10.98
CA ASP A 29 -14.56 2.86 11.72
C ASP A 29 -15.48 2.00 10.84
N SER A 30 -15.17 1.89 9.55
CA SER A 30 -15.94 1.06 8.63
C SER A 30 -15.85 -0.43 9.00
N TYR A 31 -16.83 -1.21 8.53
CA TYR A 31 -16.81 -2.66 8.73
C TYR A 31 -15.58 -3.34 8.11
N GLU A 32 -15.18 -2.92 6.90
CA GLU A 32 -14.01 -3.49 6.21
C GLU A 32 -12.71 -3.23 6.99
N SER A 33 -12.55 -2.02 7.53
CA SER A 33 -11.40 -1.62 8.35
C SER A 33 -11.36 -2.42 9.66
N ARG A 34 -12.50 -2.56 10.36
CA ARG A 34 -12.60 -3.38 11.57
C ARG A 34 -12.31 -4.85 11.31
N LYS A 35 -12.82 -5.39 10.19
CA LYS A 35 -12.56 -6.77 9.78
C LYS A 35 -11.07 -7.01 9.53
N ARG A 36 -10.38 -6.07 8.86
CA ARG A 36 -8.94 -6.13 8.64
C ARG A 36 -8.16 -6.10 9.96
N ARG A 37 -8.45 -5.15 10.85
CA ARG A 37 -7.82 -5.07 12.19
C ARG A 37 -8.03 -6.35 13.00
N SER A 38 -9.24 -6.91 12.97
CA SER A 38 -9.55 -8.18 13.63
C SER A 38 -8.73 -9.34 13.06
N LEU A 39 -8.55 -9.41 11.74
CA LEU A 39 -7.71 -10.43 11.11
C LEU A 39 -6.24 -10.29 11.51
N GLU A 40 -5.73 -9.07 11.58
CA GLU A 40 -4.36 -8.77 12.01
C GLU A 40 -4.13 -9.12 13.49
N GLN A 41 -5.13 -8.87 14.36
CA GLN A 41 -5.06 -9.16 15.80
C GLN A 41 -5.37 -10.62 16.16
N LYS A 42 -5.87 -11.42 15.22
CA LYS A 42 -6.12 -12.84 15.50
C LYS A 42 -4.81 -13.50 15.89
N LYS A 43 -4.83 -14.27 16.98
CA LYS A 43 -3.71 -15.09 17.46
C LYS A 43 -3.27 -16.20 16.48
N LYS A 44 -3.89 -16.29 15.30
CA LYS A 44 -3.52 -17.28 14.28
C LYS A 44 -2.18 -16.90 13.69
N HIS A 45 -1.34 -17.90 13.44
CA HIS A 45 -0.06 -17.67 12.79
C HIS A 45 -0.28 -17.14 11.37
N LYS A 46 0.47 -16.09 11.01
CA LYS A 46 0.57 -15.61 9.64
C LYS A 46 1.11 -16.71 8.74
N SER A 47 0.65 -16.75 7.50
CA SER A 47 1.17 -17.67 6.49
C SER A 47 2.65 -17.39 6.19
N VAL A 48 3.36 -18.36 5.63
CA VAL A 48 4.78 -18.18 5.23
C VAL A 48 4.92 -17.02 4.24
N TYR A 49 3.98 -16.91 3.29
CA TYR A 49 3.96 -15.82 2.31
C TYR A 49 3.78 -14.45 2.96
N GLU A 50 2.85 -14.32 3.90
CA GLU A 50 2.64 -13.05 4.62
C GLU A 50 3.86 -12.66 5.43
N LYS A 51 4.54 -13.62 6.08
CA LYS A 51 5.79 -13.37 6.80
C LYS A 51 6.90 -12.89 5.86
N ALA A 52 7.06 -13.50 4.69
CA ALA A 52 8.05 -13.10 3.69
C ALA A 52 7.78 -11.67 3.19
N ARG A 53 6.53 -11.38 2.84
CA ARG A 53 6.12 -10.04 2.41
C ARG A 53 6.35 -8.98 3.50
N GLU A 54 6.06 -9.30 4.77
CA GLU A 54 6.33 -8.40 5.88
C GLU A 54 7.82 -8.16 6.09
N ALA A 55 8.65 -9.19 5.89
CA ALA A 55 10.10 -9.05 5.93
C ALA A 55 10.64 -8.18 4.78
N GLU A 56 10.09 -8.31 3.57
CA GLU A 56 10.43 -7.45 2.42
C GLU A 56 10.06 -5.99 2.69
N LEU A 57 8.83 -5.73 3.14
CA LEU A 57 8.38 -4.37 3.50
C LEU A 57 9.21 -3.78 4.65
N ALA A 58 9.56 -4.60 5.65
CA ALA A 58 10.44 -4.18 6.73
C ALA A 58 11.86 -3.91 6.22
N ALA A 59 12.39 -4.72 5.30
CA ALA A 59 13.70 -4.54 4.70
C ALA A 59 13.77 -3.25 3.86
N GLU A 60 12.76 -2.95 3.04
CA GLU A 60 12.66 -1.67 2.31
C GLU A 60 12.68 -0.47 3.28
N SER A 61 11.97 -0.58 4.41
CA SER A 61 11.97 0.48 5.43
C SER A 61 13.29 0.60 6.21
N ALA A 62 14.02 -0.52 6.37
CA ALA A 62 15.28 -0.60 7.09
C ALA A 62 16.49 -0.27 6.22
N GLU A 63 16.41 -0.47 4.90
CA GLU A 63 17.44 -0.07 3.94
C GLU A 63 17.72 1.43 3.96
N ALA A 64 16.71 2.24 4.26
CA ALA A 64 16.87 3.67 4.52
C ALA A 64 17.68 3.98 5.80
N LYS A 65 17.79 3.03 6.74
CA LYS A 65 18.36 3.20 8.09
C LYS A 65 19.52 2.25 8.39
N ARG A 66 20.23 1.72 7.38
CA ARG A 66 21.44 0.93 7.63
C ARG A 66 22.54 1.82 8.23
N ASP A 67 22.79 1.67 9.53
CA ASP A 67 23.88 2.36 10.24
C ASP A 67 25.22 1.66 9.94
N THR A 68 25.74 1.95 8.76
CA THR A 68 27.07 1.54 8.32
C THR A 68 27.99 2.77 8.23
N PRO A 69 29.31 2.63 8.44
CA PRO A 69 30.25 3.74 8.30
C PRO A 69 30.19 4.43 6.94
N LEU A 70 29.88 3.67 5.87
CA LEU A 70 29.70 4.22 4.53
C LEU A 70 28.40 5.04 4.41
N ALA A 71 27.30 4.57 4.99
CA ALA A 71 26.04 5.32 5.01
C ALA A 71 26.20 6.66 5.76
N ASP A 72 26.92 6.66 6.89
CA ASP A 72 27.21 7.89 7.63
C ASP A 72 28.08 8.87 6.83
N LYS A 73 29.06 8.36 6.09
CA LYS A 73 29.86 9.18 5.18
C LYS A 73 29.00 9.80 4.08
N ILE A 74 28.10 9.04 3.47
CA ILE A 74 27.18 9.53 2.43
C ILE A 74 26.24 10.60 3.01
N ARG A 75 25.67 10.39 4.22
CA ARG A 75 24.84 11.38 4.92
C ARG A 75 25.60 12.70 5.17
N ARG A 76 26.86 12.61 5.61
CA ARG A 76 27.71 13.80 5.82
C ARG A 76 28.00 14.55 4.52
N LEU A 77 28.30 13.83 3.44
CA LEU A 77 28.56 14.44 2.13
C LEU A 77 27.32 15.14 1.58
N LYS A 78 26.15 14.49 1.62
CA LYS A 78 24.89 15.12 1.19
C LYS A 78 24.57 16.39 1.95
N ARG A 79 24.69 16.38 3.28
CA ARG A 79 24.48 17.58 4.12
C ARG A 79 25.44 18.72 3.75
N ALA A 80 26.70 18.39 3.41
CA ALA A 80 27.68 19.37 2.97
C ALA A 80 27.37 19.93 1.57
N GLU A 81 26.85 19.11 0.66
CA GLU A 81 26.39 19.54 -0.66
C GLU A 81 25.16 20.45 -0.56
N GLU A 82 24.16 20.08 0.25
CA GLU A 82 22.97 20.89 0.52
C GLU A 82 23.33 22.26 1.11
N ALA A 83 24.25 22.30 2.09
CA ALA A 83 24.72 23.56 2.66
C ALA A 83 25.42 24.45 1.61
N ARG A 84 26.23 23.87 0.73
CA ARG A 84 26.88 24.61 -0.38
C ARG A 84 25.89 25.13 -1.41
N GLN A 85 24.83 24.36 -1.69
CA GLN A 85 23.76 24.79 -2.60
C GLN A 85 22.95 25.93 -1.99
N ALA A 86 22.60 25.85 -0.71
CA ALA A 86 21.92 26.93 0.00
C ALA A 86 22.76 28.22 0.03
N GLU A 87 24.07 28.12 0.29
CA GLU A 87 24.99 29.28 0.24
C GLU A 87 25.18 29.86 -1.18
N ALA A 88 24.93 29.06 -2.22
CA ALA A 88 25.02 29.50 -3.61
C ALA A 88 23.71 30.10 -4.15
N GLU A 89 22.56 29.71 -3.60
CA GLU A 89 21.25 30.30 -3.94
C GLU A 89 20.99 31.63 -3.20
N ASP A 90 21.65 31.86 -2.05
CA ASP A 90 21.53 33.09 -1.25
C ASP A 90 22.49 34.22 -1.69
N LYS A 91 23.18 34.04 -2.82
CA LYS A 91 24.24 34.94 -3.33
C LYS A 91 23.97 35.40 -4.76
#